data_AF-A0A218KQD0-F1
#
_entry.id   AF-A0A218KQD0-F1
#
_cell.length_a   1.000
_cell.length_b   1.000
_cell.length_c   1.000
_cell.angle_alpha   90.00
_cell.angle_beta   90.00
_cell.angle_gamma   90.00
#
_symmetry.space_group_name_H-M   'P 1'
#
loop_
_entity.id
_entity.type
_entity.pdbx_description
1 polymer ?
#
loop_
_entity_poly.entity_id
_entity_poly.type
_entity_poly.pdbx_seq_one_letter_code
_entity_poly.pdbx_strand_id
1 'polypeptide(L)'
;MLDILCIEGVYCTDDQCDVYTGEVSVNEIMSGEFNLRSRGGEEAKIELDMSTFNIGIDVNDQNGQKIRREVKGDEFIMQRDGSLYIDKDFGSDKLRITIK
;
A
#
# COMPACT_ATOMS: atom_id res chain seq x y z
N MET A 1 10.46 -21.04 2.60
CA MET A 1 9.37 -20.69 3.53
C MET A 1 8.76 -19.44 2.94
N LEU A 2 7.47 -19.45 2.58
CA LEU A 2 6.80 -18.25 2.09
C LEU A 2 6.40 -17.45 3.32
N ASP A 3 7.02 -16.28 3.50
CA ASP A 3 6.56 -15.35 4.52
C ASP A 3 5.31 -14.65 3.97
N ILE A 4 4.24 -14.67 4.75
CA ILE A 4 3.01 -13.94 4.44
C ILE A 4 3.13 -12.60 5.17
N LEU A 5 3.13 -11.49 4.44
CA LEU A 5 3.05 -10.17 5.06
C LEU A 5 1.62 -9.66 4.97
N CYS A 6 1.17 -9.03 6.05
CA CYS A 6 -0.13 -8.38 6.08
C CYS A 6 0.06 -6.90 5.74
N ILE A 7 -0.66 -6.41 4.72
CA ILE A 7 -0.64 -5.01 4.31
C ILE A 7 -1.98 -4.39 4.67
N GLU A 8 -1.93 -3.34 5.48
CA GLU A 8 -3.05 -2.44 5.70
C GLU A 8 -2.71 -1.07 5.10
N GLY A 9 -3.51 -0.65 4.12
CA GLY A 9 -3.43 0.65 3.47
C GLY A 9 -4.64 1.50 3.82
N VAL A 10 -4.44 2.73 4.27
CA VAL A 10 -5.49 3.74 4.35
C VAL A 10 -5.23 4.75 3.25
N TYR A 11 -6.19 4.93 2.36
CA TYR A 11 -6.13 5.93 1.31
C TYR A 11 -7.30 6.89 1.49
N CYS A 12 -6.99 8.19 1.60
CA CYS A 12 -8.00 9.24 1.70
C CYS A 12 -7.93 10.11 0.46
N THR A 13 -9.08 10.45 -0.12
CA THR A 13 -9.25 11.43 -1.20
C THR A 13 -10.38 12.38 -0.81
N ASP A 14 -10.16 13.69 -0.88
CA ASP A 14 -11.18 14.70 -0.59
C ASP A 14 -11.92 14.45 0.74
N ASP A 15 -11.16 14.18 1.80
CA ASP A 15 -11.61 13.85 3.17
C ASP A 15 -12.41 12.55 3.33
N GLN A 16 -12.57 11.76 2.27
CA GLN A 16 -13.12 10.40 2.32
C GLN A 16 -12.00 9.38 2.38
N CYS A 17 -11.94 8.62 3.47
CA CYS A 17 -10.93 7.59 3.69
C CYS A 17 -11.49 6.19 3.51
N ASP A 18 -10.79 5.39 2.73
CA ASP A 18 -11.04 3.95 2.61
C ASP A 18 -9.88 3.16 3.22
N VAL A 19 -10.24 2.05 3.85
CA VAL A 19 -9.29 1.09 4.41
C VAL A 19 -9.24 -0.11 3.49
N TYR A 20 -8.02 -0.47 3.11
CA TYR A 20 -7.70 -1.56 2.24
C TYR A 20 -6.81 -2.55 2.99
N THR A 21 -7.17 -3.83 2.95
CA THR A 21 -6.38 -4.89 3.59
C THR A 21 -6.10 -5.99 2.60
N GLY A 22 -4.87 -6.52 2.61
CA GLY A 22 -4.48 -7.64 1.76
C GLY A 22 -3.33 -8.43 2.37
N GLU A 23 -3.16 -9.65 1.89
CA GLU A 23 -2.05 -10.53 2.24
C GLU A 23 -1.12 -10.66 1.04
N VAL A 24 0.19 -10.60 1.28
CA VAL A 24 1.21 -10.89 0.28
C VAL A 24 1.92 -12.18 0.63
N SER A 25 1.97 -13.10 -0.32
CA SER A 25 2.97 -14.16 -0.32
C SER A 25 4.21 -13.66 -1.06
N VAL A 26 5.27 -13.32 -0.35
CA VAL A 26 6.55 -12.95 -0.97
C VAL A 26 7.32 -14.21 -1.35
N ASN A 27 7.68 -14.31 -2.62
CA ASN A 27 8.61 -15.34 -3.11
C ASN A 27 10.06 -14.93 -2.82
N GLU A 28 11.02 -15.79 -3.16
CA GLU A 28 12.45 -15.56 -2.91
C GLU A 28 13.03 -14.30 -3.59
N ILE A 29 12.29 -13.71 -4.55
CA ILE A 29 12.67 -12.50 -5.30
C ILE A 29 12.05 -11.24 -4.68
N MET A 30 11.28 -11.38 -3.60
CA MET A 30 10.74 -10.28 -2.79
C MET A 30 9.94 -9.22 -3.59
N SER A 31 9.24 -9.62 -4.65
CA SER A 31 8.33 -8.74 -5.40
C SER A 31 6.93 -9.35 -5.41
N GLY A 32 5.90 -8.50 -5.28
CA GLY A 32 4.50 -8.93 -5.27
C GLY A 32 3.55 -7.85 -5.78
N GLU A 33 2.50 -8.28 -6.49
CA GLU A 33 1.34 -7.46 -6.82
C GLU A 33 0.16 -7.84 -5.92
N PHE A 34 -0.59 -6.85 -5.45
CA PHE A 34 -1.71 -7.02 -4.52
C PHE A 34 -2.93 -6.33 -5.08
N ASN A 35 -4.06 -7.01 -5.02
CA ASN A 35 -5.36 -6.37 -5.19
C ASN A 35 -5.94 -6.14 -3.81
N LEU A 36 -5.98 -4.88 -3.44
CA LEU A 36 -6.57 -4.34 -2.24
C LEU A 36 -8.04 -4.00 -2.52
N ARG A 37 -8.94 -4.45 -1.65
CA ARG A 37 -10.37 -4.16 -1.80
C ARG A 37 -10.82 -3.21 -0.70
N SER A 38 -11.38 -2.08 -1.09
CA SER A 38 -11.98 -1.13 -0.15
C SER A 38 -13.31 -1.69 0.39
N ARG A 39 -13.77 -1.16 1.52
CA ARG A 39 -15.11 -1.49 2.05
C ARG A 39 -16.24 -0.99 1.13
N GLY A 40 -15.97 0.03 0.31
CA GLY A 40 -16.85 0.51 -0.75
C GLY A 40 -16.87 -0.37 -2.01
N GLY A 41 -16.01 -1.38 -2.10
CA GLY A 41 -15.91 -2.28 -3.25
C GLY A 41 -14.95 -1.79 -4.34
N GLU A 42 -14.24 -0.68 -4.11
CA GLU A 42 -13.20 -0.17 -5.00
C GLU A 42 -11.96 -1.06 -4.92
N GLU A 43 -11.34 -1.32 -6.06
CA GLU A 43 -10.11 -2.09 -6.15
C GLU A 43 -8.92 -1.13 -6.28
N ALA A 44 -7.99 -1.25 -5.35
CA ALA A 44 -6.66 -0.66 -5.43
C ALA A 44 -5.66 -1.76 -5.75
N LYS A 45 -4.64 -1.46 -6.54
CA LYS A 45 -3.51 -2.36 -6.75
C LYS A 45 -2.30 -1.78 -6.03
N ILE A 46 -1.65 -2.57 -5.18
CA ILE A 46 -0.35 -2.21 -4.62
C ILE A 46 0.71 -3.12 -5.25
N GLU A 47 1.81 -2.53 -5.71
CA GLU A 47 3.00 -3.21 -6.19
C GLU A 47 4.10 -2.96 -5.17
N LEU A 48 4.60 -4.00 -4.52
CA LEU A 48 5.74 -3.92 -3.60
C LEU A 48 6.94 -4.60 -4.23
N ASP A 49 8.01 -3.84 -4.38
CA ASP A 49 9.34 -4.36 -4.67
C ASP A 49 10.17 -4.26 -3.39
N MET A 50 10.29 -5.34 -2.59
CA MET A 50 11.12 -5.29 -1.38
C MET A 50 12.62 -5.37 -1.64
N SER A 51 13.08 -5.59 -2.89
CA SER A 51 14.50 -5.42 -3.21
C SER A 51 14.92 -3.95 -3.11
N THR A 52 13.98 -3.04 -3.38
CA THR A 52 14.14 -1.59 -3.28
C THR A 52 13.26 -0.94 -2.21
N PHE A 53 12.38 -1.72 -1.58
CA PHE A 53 11.24 -1.29 -0.74
C PHE A 53 10.33 -0.25 -1.42
N ASN A 54 10.34 -0.17 -2.75
CA ASN A 54 9.47 0.76 -3.47
C ASN A 54 8.04 0.21 -3.50
N ILE A 55 7.07 1.09 -3.22
CA ILE A 55 5.65 0.79 -3.31
C ILE A 55 5.00 1.64 -4.39
N GLY A 56 4.45 0.98 -5.41
CA GLY A 56 3.52 1.56 -6.36
C GLY A 56 2.09 1.29 -5.93
N ILE A 57 1.21 2.28 -6.02
CA ILE A 57 -0.21 2.14 -5.68
C ILE A 57 -1.02 2.70 -6.82
N ASP A 58 -1.74 1.84 -7.51
CA ASP A 58 -2.75 2.22 -8.49
C ASP A 58 -4.12 2.18 -7.81
N VAL A 59 -4.71 3.33 -7.55
CA VAL A 59 -6.09 3.46 -7.06
C VAL A 59 -6.94 4.01 -8.20
N ASN A 60 -8.15 3.49 -8.37
CA ASN A 60 -9.13 4.17 -9.21
C ASN A 60 -9.75 5.29 -8.38
N ASP A 61 -9.69 6.53 -8.86
CA ASP A 61 -10.43 7.62 -8.25
C ASP A 61 -11.95 7.44 -8.44
N GLN A 62 -12.73 8.32 -7.82
CA GLN A 62 -14.20 8.31 -7.91
C GLN A 62 -14.73 8.50 -9.34
N ASN A 63 -13.90 8.92 -10.29
CA ASN A 63 -14.22 9.08 -11.71
C ASN A 63 -13.73 7.90 -12.56
N GLY A 64 -13.16 6.86 -11.95
CA GLY A 64 -12.56 5.70 -12.63
C GLY A 64 -11.20 5.99 -13.28
N GLN A 65 -10.54 7.11 -12.95
CA GLN A 65 -9.19 7.41 -13.38
C GLN A 65 -8.19 6.68 -12.48
N LYS A 66 -7.28 5.92 -13.09
CA LYS A 66 -6.15 5.34 -12.35
C LYS A 66 -5.18 6.44 -11.92
N ILE A 67 -5.01 6.55 -10.61
CA ILE A 67 -3.99 7.36 -9.97
C ILE A 67 -2.89 6.41 -9.49
N ARG A 68 -1.67 6.59 -10.02
CA ARG A 68 -0.48 5.92 -9.52
C ARG A 68 0.24 6.82 -8.50
N ARG A 69 0.53 6.29 -7.33
CA ARG A 69 1.41 6.90 -6.32
C ARG A 69 2.61 5.99 -6.12
N GLU A 70 3.80 6.58 -6.10
CA GLU A 70 5.04 5.85 -5.84
C GLU A 70 5.66 6.37 -4.55
N VAL A 71 6.10 5.42 -3.75
CA VAL A 71 6.71 5.63 -2.45
C VAL A 71 8.04 4.90 -2.47
N LYS A 72 9.11 5.59 -2.05
CA LYS A 72 10.43 4.97 -2.00
C LYS A 72 10.66 4.22 -0.70
N GLY A 73 11.48 3.19 -0.80
CA GLY A 73 11.84 2.32 0.32
C GLY A 73 12.51 3.00 1.51
N ASP A 74 13.28 4.05 1.26
CA ASP A 74 13.96 4.84 2.29
C ASP A 74 13.00 5.72 3.11
N GLU A 75 11.74 5.79 2.70
CA GLU A 75 10.70 6.55 3.40
C GLU A 75 9.95 5.70 4.45
N PHE A 76 10.22 4.39 4.53
CA PHE A 76 9.65 3.50 5.54
C PHE A 76 10.32 3.66 6.90
N ILE A 77 9.50 3.61 7.95
CA ILE A 77 9.91 3.62 9.34
C ILE A 77 9.74 2.22 9.90
N MET A 78 10.82 1.61 10.37
CA MET A 78 10.76 0.35 11.14
C MET A 78 10.24 0.64 12.55
N GLN A 79 9.10 0.05 12.89
CA GLN A 79 8.52 0.13 14.22
C GLN A 79 9.17 -0.87 15.19
N ARG A 80 8.93 -0.66 16.49
CA ARG A 80 9.51 -1.50 17.55
C ARG A 80 9.03 -2.95 17.53
N ASP A 81 7.85 -3.20 16.97
CA ASP A 81 7.27 -4.53 16.83
C ASP A 81 7.78 -5.27 15.57
N GLY A 82 8.69 -4.66 14.81
CA GLY A 82 9.23 -5.21 13.56
C GLY A 82 8.41 -4.87 12.32
N SER A 83 7.26 -4.20 12.47
CA SER A 83 6.46 -3.76 11.32
C SER A 83 7.11 -2.59 10.59
N LEU A 84 6.89 -2.50 9.29
CA LEU A 84 7.27 -1.35 8.47
C LEU A 84 6.07 -0.43 8.30
N TYR A 85 6.31 0.87 8.41
CA TYR A 85 5.25 1.87 8.38
C TYR A 85 5.62 3.04 7.49
N ILE A 86 4.62 3.57 6.79
CA ILE A 86 4.74 4.86 6.12
C ILE A 86 3.44 5.68 6.22
N ASP A 87 3.61 7.00 6.33
CA ASP A 87 2.55 7.99 6.24
C ASP A 87 2.97 9.07 5.23
N LYS A 88 2.17 9.24 4.17
CA LYS A 88 2.42 10.18 3.09
C LYS A 88 1.20 11.05 2.85
N ASP A 89 1.46 12.35 2.75
CA ASP A 89 0.48 13.35 2.40
C ASP A 89 0.84 13.90 1.01
N PHE A 90 -0.07 13.71 0.05
CA PHE A 90 0.03 14.18 -1.32
C PHE A 90 -0.86 15.41 -1.56
N GLY A 91 -1.26 16.12 -0.50
CA GLY A 91 -2.13 17.30 -0.55
C GLY A 91 -3.59 16.93 -0.35
N SER A 92 -4.31 16.63 -1.44
CA SER A 92 -5.70 16.14 -1.36
C SER A 92 -5.77 14.69 -0.93
N ASP A 93 -4.68 13.94 -1.11
CA ASP A 93 -4.64 12.52 -0.88
C ASP A 93 -3.71 12.17 0.29
N LYS A 94 -4.12 11.23 1.14
CA LYS A 94 -3.26 10.70 2.20
C LYS A 94 -3.15 9.20 2.10
N LEU A 95 -1.94 8.69 2.28
CA LEU A 95 -1.61 7.29 2.21
C LEU A 95 -0.91 6.87 3.49
N ARG A 96 -1.46 5.87 4.17
CA ARG A 96 -0.80 5.22 5.30
C ARG A 96 -0.70 3.73 5.04
N ILE A 97 0.51 3.16 5.08
CA ILE A 97 0.71 1.72 4.92
C ILE A 97 1.41 1.17 6.16
N THR A 98 0.91 0.04 6.65
CA THR A 98 1.60 -0.80 7.64
C THR A 98 1.80 -2.20 7.07
N ILE A 99 3.03 -2.70 7.12
CA ILE A 99 3.41 -4.06 6.73
C ILE A 99 3.83 -4.80 7.99
N LYS A 100 3.13 -5.89 8.32
CA LYS A 100 3.38 -6.73 9.50
C LYS A 100 3.86 -8.12 9.11
#